data_AF-A0A955RN79-F1
#
_entry.id   AF-A0A955RN79-F1
#
_cell.length_a   1.000
_cell.length_b   1.000
_cell.length_c   1.000
_cell.angle_alpha   90.00
_cell.angle_beta   90.00
_cell.angle_gamma   90.00
#
_symmetry.space_group_name_H-M   'P 1'
#
loop_
_entity.id
_entity.type
_entity.pdbx_description
1 polymer ?
#
loop_
_entity_poly.entity_id
_entity_poly.type
_entity_poly.pdbx_seq_one_letter_code
_entity_poly.pdbx_strand_id
1 'polypeptide(L)'
;MKVSASYDAADITVLKGLEPVRKRPGMYIGGTGKEGLHHLIWEVVDNSFDEAMAGYATTITVTLLPNNWISVEDDGRGIPVAKHPATKKSTLETVLTTLHAGGKFGGDGYKVSGGLHGVGVSVVNALSTDLKAEVWREDKLHTQEFARGTRQGDVKAIKVDKAEKGKTGTRISFRPDEEIFTETIDFDWKVIIDHLRQQAYLTKGVRLKIRDERSENVEEQKEHSFYFEGGIRSYVAYLNRNDKPLHTRPFYVEEEVDNVLVEIALQYTEDIKPLEITFANNIHTTEGGTHLVGFRTALTRTINAYAQKSGIIKDLKKEGLTGDDVREGITLVISVKIQEPQFEGQTKAKLGNPEVRSIVNSVVGRKLTEFFEEHPNEGKTIVGKCLIAAKARKAA
;
A
#
# COMPACT_ATOMS: atom_id res chain seq x y z
N MET A 1 41.39 -10.02 10.32
CA MET A 1 42.45 -10.54 9.42
C MET A 1 42.87 -9.42 8.48
N LYS A 2 44.17 -9.16 8.31
CA LYS A 2 44.67 -8.16 7.36
C LYS A 2 44.81 -8.84 5.99
N VAL A 3 44.09 -8.35 4.98
CA VAL A 3 44.21 -8.87 3.60
C VAL A 3 45.55 -8.40 3.04
N SER A 4 46.38 -9.33 2.55
CA SER A 4 47.75 -9.08 2.07
C SER A 4 47.85 -8.83 0.56
N ALA A 5 46.70 -8.65 -0.13
CA ALA A 5 46.65 -8.34 -1.55
C ALA A 5 46.67 -6.82 -1.78
N SER A 6 47.33 -6.36 -2.84
CA SER A 6 47.25 -4.96 -3.28
C SER A 6 45.81 -4.64 -3.66
N TYR A 7 45.24 -3.60 -3.07
CA TYR A 7 43.93 -3.06 -3.44
C TYR A 7 44.13 -1.92 -4.44
N ASP A 8 43.74 -2.12 -5.69
CA ASP A 8 43.92 -1.15 -6.77
C ASP A 8 42.62 -0.88 -7.55
N ALA A 9 42.72 -0.08 -8.62
CA ALA A 9 41.57 0.33 -9.42
C ALA A 9 40.83 -0.84 -10.07
N ALA A 10 41.50 -1.97 -10.36
CA ALA A 10 40.90 -3.15 -10.98
C ALA A 10 40.00 -3.92 -10.00
N ASP A 11 40.19 -3.74 -8.69
CA ASP A 11 39.33 -4.34 -7.66
C ASP A 11 37.98 -3.61 -7.52
N ILE A 12 37.82 -2.44 -8.15
CA ILE A 12 36.57 -1.68 -8.15
C ILE A 12 35.62 -2.25 -9.22
N THR A 13 34.58 -2.95 -8.76
CA THR A 13 33.54 -3.50 -9.64
C THR A 13 32.36 -2.54 -9.79
N VAL A 14 32.02 -2.17 -11.02
CA VAL A 14 30.81 -1.40 -11.36
C VAL A 14 29.76 -2.34 -11.94
N LEU A 15 28.66 -2.54 -11.22
CA LEU A 15 27.51 -3.33 -11.67
C LEU A 15 26.60 -2.47 -12.56
N LYS A 16 26.17 -2.99 -13.72
CA LYS A 16 25.39 -2.24 -14.72
C LYS A 16 23.96 -2.74 -14.83
N GLY A 17 23.05 -1.85 -15.23
CA GLY A 17 21.64 -2.20 -15.47
C GLY A 17 20.98 -2.79 -14.22
N LEU A 18 20.50 -4.03 -14.34
CA LEU A 18 19.80 -4.76 -13.27
C LEU A 18 20.70 -5.75 -12.50
N GLU A 19 22.00 -5.83 -12.83
CA GLU A 19 22.96 -6.65 -12.07
C GLU A 19 23.02 -6.34 -10.57
N PRO A 20 22.96 -5.06 -10.11
CA PRO A 20 22.95 -4.75 -8.69
C PRO A 20 21.78 -5.40 -7.94
N VAL A 21 20.60 -5.46 -8.58
CA VAL A 21 19.38 -6.04 -8.00
C VAL A 21 19.57 -7.53 -7.76
N ARG A 22 20.03 -8.26 -8.78
CA ARG A 22 20.29 -9.70 -8.67
C ARG A 22 21.40 -10.03 -7.68
N LYS A 23 22.44 -9.18 -7.60
CA LYS A 23 23.57 -9.40 -6.67
C LYS A 23 23.20 -9.10 -5.21
N ARG A 24 22.27 -8.16 -4.98
CA ARG A 24 21.88 -7.66 -3.66
C ARG A 24 20.35 -7.49 -3.54
N PRO A 25 19.55 -8.57 -3.70
CA PRO A 25 18.09 -8.48 -3.74
C PRO A 25 17.50 -7.90 -2.44
N GLY A 26 18.08 -8.22 -1.28
CA GLY A 26 17.59 -7.72 0.01
C GLY A 26 17.57 -6.20 0.15
N MET A 27 18.40 -5.47 -0.60
CA MET A 27 18.36 -3.99 -0.61
C MET A 27 17.09 -3.44 -1.29
N TYR A 28 16.47 -4.22 -2.19
CA TYR A 28 15.33 -3.79 -2.99
C TYR A 28 14.01 -4.36 -2.46
N ILE A 29 14.00 -5.62 -2.03
CA ILE A 29 12.78 -6.35 -1.62
C ILE A 29 12.80 -6.83 -0.16
N GLY A 30 13.75 -6.35 0.66
CA GLY A 30 13.84 -6.67 2.10
C GLY A 30 14.41 -8.05 2.44
N GLY A 31 14.46 -8.98 1.48
CA GLY A 31 15.06 -10.30 1.66
C GLY A 31 14.71 -11.26 0.52
N THR A 32 15.20 -12.50 0.57
CA THR A 32 14.89 -13.57 -0.42
C THR A 32 14.03 -14.69 0.16
N GLY A 33 13.53 -14.51 1.38
CA GLY A 33 12.54 -15.39 1.99
C GLY A 33 11.12 -15.08 1.53
N LYS A 34 10.14 -15.63 2.27
CA LYS A 34 8.70 -15.51 1.97
C LYS A 34 8.25 -14.06 1.74
N GLU A 35 8.67 -13.13 2.58
CA GLU A 35 8.27 -11.71 2.49
C GLU A 35 8.73 -11.06 1.19
N GLY A 36 9.98 -11.27 0.80
CA GLY A 36 10.55 -10.74 -0.45
C GLY A 36 9.95 -11.38 -1.70
N LEU A 37 9.61 -12.68 -1.65
CA LEU A 37 8.93 -13.36 -2.74
C LEU A 37 7.55 -12.72 -3.01
N HIS A 38 6.75 -12.52 -1.96
CA HIS A 38 5.45 -11.88 -2.09
C HIS A 38 5.57 -10.40 -2.48
N HIS A 39 6.68 -9.74 -2.12
CA HIS A 39 6.97 -8.38 -2.54
C HIS A 39 6.99 -8.18 -4.05
N LEU A 40 7.34 -9.22 -4.81
CA LEU A 40 7.25 -9.16 -6.27
C LEU A 40 5.82 -8.95 -6.76
N ILE A 41 4.83 -9.56 -6.08
CA ILE A 41 3.41 -9.36 -6.40
C ILE A 41 3.00 -7.93 -6.06
N TRP A 42 3.37 -7.44 -4.87
CA TRP A 42 3.01 -6.10 -4.41
C TRP A 42 3.48 -5.03 -5.39
N GLU A 43 4.73 -5.11 -5.86
CA GLU A 43 5.28 -4.12 -6.80
C GLU A 43 4.48 -4.02 -8.11
N VAL A 44 3.94 -5.13 -8.62
CA VAL A 44 3.13 -5.10 -9.84
C VAL A 44 1.71 -4.64 -9.55
N VAL A 45 1.11 -5.13 -8.46
CA VAL A 45 -0.25 -4.77 -8.03
C VAL A 45 -0.35 -3.29 -7.63
N ASP A 46 0.64 -2.75 -6.93
CA ASP A 46 0.71 -1.34 -6.54
C ASP A 46 0.74 -0.43 -7.76
N ASN A 47 1.44 -0.83 -8.83
CA ASN A 47 1.40 -0.10 -10.09
C ASN A 47 -0.01 -0.07 -10.72
N SER A 48 -0.78 -1.14 -10.56
CA SER A 48 -2.19 -1.22 -11.00
C SER A 48 -3.09 -0.32 -10.13
N PHE A 49 -2.89 -0.32 -8.81
CA PHE A 49 -3.61 0.58 -7.91
C PHE A 49 -3.26 2.05 -8.13
N ASP A 50 -2.03 2.36 -8.55
CA ASP A 50 -1.66 3.73 -8.93
C ASP A 50 -2.44 4.22 -10.16
N GLU A 51 -2.73 3.36 -11.15
CA GLU A 51 -3.65 3.69 -12.25
C GLU A 51 -5.08 3.93 -11.76
N ALA A 52 -5.52 3.15 -10.76
CA ALA A 52 -6.86 3.29 -10.20
C ALA A 52 -6.99 4.57 -9.35
N MET A 53 -5.98 4.90 -8.55
CA MET A 53 -5.91 6.16 -7.78
C MET A 53 -5.84 7.38 -8.70
N ALA A 54 -5.24 7.23 -9.89
CA ALA A 54 -5.26 8.26 -10.92
C ALA A 54 -6.60 8.34 -11.71
N GLY A 55 -7.56 7.45 -11.41
CA GLY A 55 -8.90 7.46 -12.00
C GLY A 55 -9.02 6.75 -13.35
N TYR A 56 -8.04 5.94 -13.73
CA TYR A 56 -8.02 5.27 -15.03
C TYR A 56 -8.37 3.78 -14.96
N ALA A 57 -7.96 3.08 -13.91
CA ALA A 57 -8.30 1.68 -13.71
C ALA A 57 -9.50 1.51 -12.77
N THR A 58 -10.38 0.55 -13.09
CA THR A 58 -11.54 0.16 -12.28
C THR A 58 -11.49 -1.30 -11.87
N THR A 59 -10.73 -2.12 -12.59
CA THR A 59 -10.62 -3.56 -12.35
C THR A 59 -9.15 -3.99 -12.38
N ILE A 60 -8.75 -4.69 -11.32
CA ILE A 60 -7.42 -5.32 -11.22
C ILE A 60 -7.65 -6.82 -11.03
N THR A 61 -6.93 -7.65 -11.79
CA THR A 61 -7.01 -9.11 -11.71
C THR A 61 -5.63 -9.69 -11.43
N VAL A 62 -5.51 -10.45 -10.35
CA VAL A 62 -4.30 -11.20 -9.98
C VAL A 62 -4.57 -12.69 -10.17
N THR A 63 -3.72 -13.39 -10.92
CA THR A 63 -3.85 -14.83 -11.14
C THR A 63 -2.54 -15.52 -10.80
N LEU A 64 -2.60 -16.49 -9.89
CA LEU A 64 -1.54 -17.45 -9.64
C LEU A 64 -1.75 -18.61 -10.62
N LEU A 65 -0.81 -18.83 -11.52
CA LEU A 65 -0.87 -19.79 -12.62
C LEU A 65 0.04 -21.00 -12.32
N PRO A 66 -0.09 -22.12 -13.06
CA PRO A 66 0.80 -23.27 -12.94
C PRO A 66 2.27 -22.89 -13.15
N ASN A 67 3.18 -23.68 -12.58
CA ASN A 67 4.63 -23.46 -12.65
C ASN A 67 5.08 -22.10 -12.07
N ASN A 68 4.44 -21.67 -10.98
CA ASN A 68 4.76 -20.45 -10.21
C ASN A 68 4.71 -19.14 -11.03
N TRP A 69 3.97 -19.12 -12.13
CA TRP A 69 3.67 -17.89 -12.84
C TRP A 69 2.68 -17.05 -12.06
N ILE A 70 2.95 -15.76 -11.96
CA ILE A 70 2.00 -14.77 -11.46
C ILE A 70 1.64 -13.86 -12.62
N SER A 71 0.35 -13.53 -12.76
CA SER A 71 -0.13 -12.54 -13.71
C SER A 71 -0.94 -11.47 -12.99
N VAL A 72 -0.65 -10.20 -13.27
CA VAL A 72 -1.42 -9.06 -12.79
C VAL A 72 -1.87 -8.25 -14.00
N GLU A 73 -3.17 -8.03 -14.12
CA GLU A 73 -3.79 -7.25 -15.20
C GLU A 73 -4.63 -6.10 -14.62
N ASP A 74 -4.46 -4.91 -15.19
CA ASP A 74 -5.31 -3.74 -14.96
C ASP A 74 -5.99 -3.29 -16.26
N ASP A 75 -7.07 -2.52 -16.12
CA ASP A 75 -7.78 -1.83 -17.20
C ASP A 75 -7.40 -0.34 -17.28
N GLY A 76 -6.21 0.03 -16.80
CA GLY A 76 -5.71 1.41 -16.81
C GLY A 76 -5.29 1.90 -18.19
N ARG A 77 -4.44 2.95 -18.24
CA ARG A 77 -4.01 3.57 -19.51
C ARG A 77 -3.07 2.71 -20.36
N GLY A 78 -2.43 1.72 -19.76
CA GLY A 78 -1.35 0.96 -20.38
C GLY A 78 0.01 1.67 -20.36
N ILE A 79 1.08 0.95 -20.01
CA ILE A 79 2.46 1.48 -20.03
C ILE A 79 2.77 2.09 -21.41
N PRO A 80 3.38 3.30 -21.49
CA PRO A 80 3.74 3.87 -22.78
C PRO A 80 4.70 2.96 -23.57
N VAL A 81 4.45 2.82 -24.88
CA VAL A 81 5.23 1.95 -25.79
C VAL A 81 6.09 2.72 -26.79
N ALA A 82 5.86 4.03 -26.92
CA ALA A 82 6.64 4.91 -27.79
C ALA A 82 8.14 4.90 -27.41
N LYS A 83 9.01 5.32 -28.34
CA LYS A 83 10.44 5.42 -28.04
C LYS A 83 10.69 6.48 -26.98
N HIS A 84 11.42 6.12 -25.93
CA HIS A 84 11.82 7.01 -24.86
C HIS A 84 12.99 7.92 -25.31
N PRO A 85 12.94 9.24 -25.07
CA PRO A 85 13.88 10.18 -25.65
C PRO A 85 15.32 10.01 -25.17
N ALA A 86 15.55 9.60 -23.92
CA ALA A 86 16.90 9.44 -23.37
C ALA A 86 17.53 8.08 -23.70
N THR A 87 16.78 7.00 -23.50
CA THR A 87 17.28 5.62 -23.64
C THR A 87 17.21 5.11 -25.08
N LYS A 88 16.43 5.77 -25.94
CA LYS A 88 16.17 5.40 -27.36
C LYS A 88 15.50 4.03 -27.57
N LYS A 89 15.17 3.33 -26.48
CA LYS A 89 14.39 2.10 -26.43
C LYS A 89 12.89 2.41 -26.38
N SER A 90 12.01 1.42 -26.48
CA SER A 90 10.60 1.64 -26.11
C SER A 90 10.52 2.07 -24.64
N THR A 91 9.52 2.87 -24.29
CA THR A 91 9.29 3.25 -22.89
C THR A 91 8.97 2.02 -22.04
N LEU A 92 8.24 1.03 -22.60
CA LEU A 92 8.02 -0.28 -21.98
C LEU A 92 9.32 -0.99 -21.59
N GLU A 93 10.28 -1.11 -22.53
CA GLU A 93 11.58 -1.70 -22.22
C GLU A 93 12.34 -0.85 -21.20
N THR A 94 12.25 0.47 -21.30
CA THR A 94 12.96 1.40 -20.42
C THR A 94 12.55 1.18 -18.96
N VAL A 95 11.24 1.16 -18.67
CA VAL A 95 10.75 0.97 -17.29
C VAL A 95 11.00 -0.44 -16.75
N LEU A 96 11.15 -1.44 -17.61
CA LEU A 96 11.42 -2.83 -17.21
C LEU A 96 12.92 -3.13 -17.07
N THR A 97 13.82 -2.34 -17.65
CA THR A 97 15.27 -2.65 -17.71
C THR A 97 16.17 -1.60 -17.08
N THR A 98 15.61 -0.49 -16.60
CA THR A 98 16.37 0.64 -16.06
C THR A 98 15.87 0.98 -14.66
N LEU A 99 16.76 0.95 -13.67
CA LEU A 99 16.46 1.47 -12.34
C LEU A 99 16.24 2.98 -12.38
N HIS A 100 15.35 3.48 -11.53
CA HIS A 100 15.00 4.89 -11.44
C HIS A 100 14.41 5.46 -12.74
N ALA A 101 13.63 4.64 -13.46
CA ALA A 101 12.89 5.05 -14.64
C ALA A 101 11.39 4.87 -14.41
N GLY A 102 10.62 5.96 -14.52
CA GLY A 102 9.17 5.93 -14.29
C GLY A 102 8.53 7.31 -14.40
N GLY A 103 7.20 7.33 -14.47
CA GLY A 103 6.39 8.57 -14.56
C GLY A 103 5.99 9.16 -13.21
N LYS A 104 6.51 8.63 -12.09
CA LYS A 104 6.04 8.91 -10.72
C LYS A 104 7.01 9.80 -9.92
N PHE A 105 7.83 10.59 -10.60
CA PHE A 105 8.81 11.52 -9.98
C PHE A 105 8.26 12.95 -9.82
N GLY A 106 6.97 13.10 -9.49
CA GLY A 106 6.33 14.41 -9.28
C GLY A 106 5.79 15.11 -10.54
N GLY A 107 5.75 14.44 -11.69
CA GLY A 107 5.11 14.96 -12.91
C GLY A 107 3.59 14.72 -12.98
N ASP A 108 2.91 15.35 -13.95
CA ASP A 108 1.44 15.29 -14.13
C ASP A 108 0.86 13.89 -14.42
N GLY A 109 1.71 12.86 -14.58
CA GLY A 109 1.29 11.51 -14.91
C GLY A 109 0.48 10.81 -13.81
N TYR A 110 0.80 11.11 -12.53
CA TYR A 110 0.11 10.60 -11.35
C TYR A 110 0.08 11.69 -10.27
N LYS A 111 -1.12 12.17 -9.89
CA LYS A 111 -1.28 13.17 -8.82
C LYS A 111 -0.89 12.60 -7.45
N VAL A 112 -1.15 11.32 -7.22
CA VAL A 112 -0.80 10.55 -6.02
C VAL A 112 -0.43 9.14 -6.46
N SER A 113 0.68 8.60 -5.95
CA SER A 113 1.07 7.20 -6.17
C SER A 113 1.87 6.62 -5.00
N GLY A 114 1.75 5.31 -4.78
CA GLY A 114 2.62 4.58 -3.84
C GLY A 114 4.01 4.31 -4.41
N GLY A 115 4.10 4.12 -5.74
CA GLY A 115 5.37 4.02 -6.45
C GLY A 115 6.05 5.39 -6.57
N LEU A 116 7.31 5.51 -6.11
CA LEU A 116 8.05 6.78 -6.11
C LEU A 116 9.51 6.63 -6.57
N HIS A 117 10.06 5.43 -6.42
CA HIS A 117 11.49 5.19 -6.65
C HIS A 117 11.81 4.87 -8.11
N GLY A 118 10.81 4.50 -8.91
CA GLY A 118 10.99 4.07 -10.30
C GLY A 118 11.82 2.79 -10.45
N VAL A 119 11.73 1.86 -9.48
CA VAL A 119 12.50 0.60 -9.48
C VAL A 119 11.62 -0.65 -9.47
N GLY A 120 10.41 -0.60 -8.92
CA GLY A 120 9.57 -1.76 -8.60
C GLY A 120 9.49 -2.84 -9.69
N VAL A 121 8.86 -2.52 -10.83
CA VAL A 121 8.67 -3.50 -11.91
C VAL A 121 9.98 -3.96 -12.55
N SER A 122 11.03 -3.12 -12.55
CA SER A 122 12.36 -3.51 -13.03
C SER A 122 13.06 -4.47 -12.07
N VAL A 123 12.80 -4.37 -10.76
CA VAL A 123 13.25 -5.32 -9.74
C VAL A 123 12.53 -6.66 -9.94
N VAL A 124 11.21 -6.64 -10.17
CA VAL A 124 10.46 -7.86 -10.52
C VAL A 124 11.04 -8.54 -11.75
N ASN A 125 11.34 -7.78 -12.82
CA ASN A 125 11.99 -8.30 -14.01
C ASN A 125 13.37 -8.90 -13.72
N ALA A 126 14.19 -8.20 -12.93
CA ALA A 126 15.54 -8.65 -12.56
C ALA A 126 15.53 -9.97 -11.78
N LEU A 127 14.55 -10.14 -10.90
CA LEU A 127 14.43 -11.26 -9.96
C LEU A 127 13.52 -12.39 -10.47
N SER A 128 13.13 -12.33 -11.75
CA SER A 128 12.35 -13.36 -12.42
C SER A 128 13.20 -14.15 -13.40
N THR A 129 12.93 -15.46 -13.53
CA THR A 129 13.48 -16.26 -14.63
C THR A 129 12.94 -15.72 -15.96
N ASP A 130 11.64 -15.49 -16.03
CA ASP A 130 10.91 -14.99 -17.18
C ASP A 130 9.92 -13.90 -16.78
N LEU A 131 9.77 -12.89 -17.64
CA LEU A 131 8.71 -11.89 -17.53
C LEU A 131 8.14 -11.60 -18.91
N LYS A 132 6.82 -11.55 -19.01
CA LYS A 132 6.07 -11.15 -20.20
C LYS A 132 5.24 -9.91 -19.88
N ALA A 133 5.42 -8.87 -20.67
CA ALA A 133 4.61 -7.66 -20.61
C ALA A 133 3.65 -7.62 -21.80
N GLU A 134 2.37 -7.41 -21.53
CA GLU A 134 1.30 -7.22 -22.50
C GLU A 134 0.63 -5.87 -22.24
N VAL A 135 0.53 -5.01 -23.25
CA VAL A 135 -0.06 -3.68 -23.11
C VAL A 135 -1.12 -3.48 -24.19
N TRP A 136 -2.35 -3.21 -23.78
CA TRP A 136 -3.42 -2.80 -24.68
C TRP A 136 -3.43 -1.27 -24.75
N ARG A 137 -3.16 -0.73 -25.94
CA ARG A 137 -3.15 0.71 -26.20
C ARG A 137 -3.34 0.97 -27.69
N GLU A 138 -4.11 2.00 -28.05
CA GLU A 138 -4.30 2.42 -29.46
C GLU A 138 -4.79 1.28 -30.38
N ASP A 139 -5.77 0.48 -29.92
CA ASP A 139 -6.31 -0.70 -30.64
C ASP A 139 -5.22 -1.72 -31.04
N LYS A 140 -4.14 -1.79 -30.26
CA LYS A 140 -3.04 -2.75 -30.42
C LYS A 140 -2.72 -3.43 -29.10
N LEU A 141 -2.39 -4.72 -29.21
CA LEU A 141 -1.72 -5.49 -28.19
C LEU A 141 -0.22 -5.40 -28.45
N HIS A 142 0.50 -4.78 -27.53
CA HIS A 142 1.95 -4.71 -27.53
C HIS A 142 2.52 -5.75 -26.58
N THR A 143 3.47 -6.57 -27.05
CA THR A 143 4.09 -7.62 -26.23
C THR A 143 5.60 -7.52 -26.22
N GLN A 144 6.20 -7.79 -25.06
CA GLN A 144 7.65 -7.91 -24.92
C GLN A 144 7.99 -8.94 -23.83
N GLU A 145 8.99 -9.77 -24.09
CA GLU A 145 9.45 -10.83 -23.19
C GLU A 145 10.87 -10.53 -22.69
N PHE A 146 11.14 -10.96 -21.47
CA PHE A 146 12.38 -10.76 -20.74
C PHE A 146 12.77 -12.05 -20.04
N ALA A 147 14.07 -12.28 -19.91
CA ALA A 147 14.63 -13.35 -19.11
C ALA A 147 15.71 -12.77 -18.19
N ARG A 148 15.58 -12.97 -16.88
CA ARG A 148 16.51 -12.45 -15.85
C ARG A 148 16.85 -10.97 -16.03
N GLY A 149 15.83 -10.14 -16.25
CA GLY A 149 15.99 -8.69 -16.46
C GLY A 149 16.43 -8.28 -17.89
N THR A 150 16.73 -9.22 -18.77
CA THR A 150 17.24 -8.94 -20.12
C THR A 150 16.14 -9.14 -21.16
N ARG A 151 15.95 -8.15 -22.05
CA ARG A 151 14.98 -8.26 -23.15
C ARG A 151 15.31 -9.43 -24.09
N GLN A 152 14.29 -10.15 -24.54
CA GLN A 152 14.42 -11.26 -25.49
C GLN A 152 14.11 -10.85 -26.94
N GLY A 153 13.63 -9.62 -27.14
CA GLY A 153 13.37 -9.06 -28.45
C GLY A 153 12.79 -7.65 -28.35
N ASP A 154 12.55 -7.04 -29.52
CA ASP A 154 11.85 -5.77 -29.62
C ASP A 154 10.35 -5.94 -29.31
N VAL A 155 9.70 -4.83 -28.96
CA VAL A 155 8.24 -4.81 -28.73
C VAL A 155 7.51 -5.22 -30.01
N LYS A 156 6.73 -6.28 -29.94
CA LYS A 156 5.83 -6.72 -31.01
C LYS A 156 4.49 -5.99 -30.85
N ALA A 157 3.90 -5.54 -31.94
CA ALA A 157 2.60 -4.87 -31.93
C ALA A 157 1.64 -5.58 -32.88
N ILE A 158 0.52 -6.07 -32.35
CA ILE A 158 -0.51 -6.79 -33.10
C ILE A 158 -1.80 -6.00 -32.98
N LYS A 159 -2.50 -5.80 -34.11
CA LYS A 159 -3.81 -5.17 -34.08
C LYS A 159 -4.78 -6.07 -33.31
N VAL A 160 -5.50 -5.50 -32.36
CA VAL A 160 -6.50 -6.27 -31.59
C VAL A 160 -7.67 -6.67 -32.47
N ASP A 161 -8.38 -7.71 -32.06
CA ASP A 161 -9.61 -8.11 -32.73
C ASP A 161 -10.77 -7.13 -32.46
N LYS A 162 -11.95 -7.42 -33.02
CA LYS A 162 -13.13 -6.56 -32.82
C LYS A 162 -13.63 -6.57 -31.37
N ALA A 163 -13.41 -7.64 -30.61
CA ALA A 163 -13.90 -7.81 -29.25
C ALA A 163 -13.05 -7.02 -28.23
N GLU A 164 -11.76 -6.84 -28.52
CA GLU A 164 -10.81 -6.09 -27.70
C GLU A 164 -10.63 -4.63 -28.16
N LYS A 165 -11.39 -4.18 -29.17
CA LYS A 165 -11.31 -2.80 -29.65
C LYS A 165 -11.67 -1.80 -28.54
N GLY A 166 -10.84 -0.79 -28.34
CA GLY A 166 -10.97 0.18 -27.25
C GLY A 166 -10.49 -0.31 -25.88
N LYS A 167 -10.04 -1.57 -25.75
CA LYS A 167 -9.41 -2.06 -24.52
C LYS A 167 -8.11 -1.30 -24.26
N THR A 168 -7.91 -0.90 -23.01
CA THR A 168 -6.67 -0.35 -22.49
C THR A 168 -6.23 -1.14 -21.26
N GLY A 169 -4.95 -1.09 -20.94
CA GLY A 169 -4.43 -1.67 -19.71
C GLY A 169 -3.07 -2.31 -19.88
N THR A 170 -2.56 -2.82 -18.76
CA THR A 170 -1.30 -3.57 -18.72
C THR A 170 -1.55 -4.93 -18.08
N ARG A 171 -0.94 -5.97 -18.64
CA ARG A 171 -0.73 -7.23 -17.95
C ARG A 171 0.77 -7.52 -17.84
N ILE A 172 1.24 -7.74 -16.63
CA ILE A 172 2.59 -8.23 -16.35
C ILE A 172 2.45 -9.65 -15.82
N SER A 173 3.08 -10.59 -16.51
CA SER A 173 3.21 -11.97 -16.04
C SER A 173 4.68 -12.26 -15.75
N PHE A 174 4.99 -12.87 -14.62
CA PHE A 174 6.37 -13.17 -14.24
C PHE A 174 6.48 -14.50 -13.50
N ARG A 175 7.67 -15.11 -13.58
CA ARG A 175 8.03 -16.33 -12.83
C ARG A 175 9.27 -16.04 -11.98
N PRO A 176 9.20 -16.08 -10.65
CA PRO A 176 10.35 -15.76 -9.79
C PRO A 176 11.56 -16.67 -10.08
N ASP A 177 12.78 -16.16 -9.87
CA ASP A 177 14.02 -16.90 -10.13
C ASP A 177 14.39 -17.78 -8.93
N GLU A 178 14.27 -19.10 -9.09
CA GLU A 178 14.59 -20.10 -8.06
C GLU A 178 16.08 -20.09 -7.64
N GLU A 179 16.98 -19.55 -8.47
CA GLU A 179 18.38 -19.33 -8.07
C GLU A 179 18.54 -18.20 -7.05
N ILE A 180 17.56 -17.30 -6.95
CA ILE A 180 17.55 -16.17 -6.01
C ILE A 180 16.70 -16.50 -4.78
N PHE A 181 15.52 -17.06 -4.99
CA PHE A 181 14.57 -17.41 -3.93
C PHE A 181 14.80 -18.85 -3.45
N THR A 182 15.96 -19.11 -2.86
CA THR A 182 16.36 -20.46 -2.45
C THR A 182 15.66 -20.96 -1.19
N GLU A 183 15.07 -20.06 -0.40
CA GLU A 183 14.35 -20.42 0.83
C GLU A 183 12.95 -20.95 0.56
N THR A 184 12.25 -20.36 -0.41
CA THR A 184 10.91 -20.78 -0.82
C THR A 184 10.56 -20.14 -2.16
N ILE A 185 9.81 -20.88 -2.99
CA ILE A 185 9.17 -20.38 -4.21
C ILE A 185 7.64 -20.42 -4.10
N ASP A 186 7.12 -20.81 -2.93
CA ASP A 186 5.71 -21.06 -2.73
C ASP A 186 4.99 -19.79 -2.28
N PHE A 187 4.09 -19.32 -3.14
CA PHE A 187 3.17 -18.24 -2.81
C PHE A 187 2.09 -18.70 -1.83
N ASP A 188 1.96 -17.98 -0.72
CA ASP A 188 0.98 -18.22 0.33
C ASP A 188 -0.31 -17.47 0.01
N TRP A 189 -1.36 -18.24 -0.29
CA TRP A 189 -2.67 -17.72 -0.64
C TRP A 189 -3.26 -16.78 0.42
N LYS A 190 -3.09 -17.11 1.71
CA LYS A 190 -3.66 -16.31 2.80
C LYS A 190 -2.96 -14.96 2.90
N VAL A 191 -1.63 -14.93 2.78
CA VAL A 191 -0.85 -13.69 2.78
C VAL A 191 -1.28 -12.78 1.63
N ILE A 192 -1.48 -13.34 0.43
CA ILE A 192 -1.96 -12.61 -0.74
C ILE A 192 -3.36 -12.06 -0.52
N ILE A 193 -4.29 -12.90 -0.09
CA ILE A 193 -5.68 -12.50 0.16
C ILE A 193 -5.78 -11.39 1.20
N ASP A 194 -5.03 -11.48 2.31
CA ASP A 194 -5.10 -10.49 3.38
C ASP A 194 -4.54 -9.13 2.92
N HIS A 195 -3.43 -9.12 2.17
CA HIS A 195 -2.87 -7.89 1.60
C HIS A 195 -3.78 -7.27 0.53
N LEU A 196 -4.25 -8.08 -0.42
CA LEU A 196 -5.14 -7.62 -1.50
C LEU A 196 -6.47 -7.08 -0.96
N ARG A 197 -7.05 -7.73 0.05
CA ARG A 197 -8.26 -7.22 0.72
C ARG A 197 -8.00 -5.86 1.37
N GLN A 198 -6.85 -5.67 2.00
CA GLN A 198 -6.45 -4.39 2.58
C GLN A 198 -6.35 -3.30 1.50
N GLN A 199 -5.67 -3.57 0.38
CA GLN A 199 -5.57 -2.62 -0.74
C GLN A 199 -6.94 -2.24 -1.33
N ALA A 200 -7.86 -3.19 -1.43
CA ALA A 200 -9.23 -2.94 -1.89
C ALA A 200 -10.02 -2.02 -0.95
N TYR A 201 -9.78 -2.05 0.37
CA TYR A 201 -10.40 -1.09 1.28
C TYR A 201 -9.83 0.33 1.14
N LEU A 202 -8.55 0.47 0.76
CA LEU A 202 -7.86 1.76 0.61
C LEU A 202 -8.20 2.47 -0.71
N THR A 203 -8.75 1.72 -1.68
CA THR A 203 -9.09 2.22 -3.02
C THR A 203 -10.55 1.94 -3.34
N LYS A 204 -11.41 2.85 -2.90
CA LYS A 204 -12.87 2.75 -3.07
C LYS A 204 -13.27 2.56 -4.54
N GLY A 205 -14.27 1.72 -4.76
CA GLY A 205 -14.87 1.55 -6.08
C GLY A 205 -13.99 0.77 -7.08
N VAL A 206 -12.84 0.25 -6.65
CA VAL A 206 -12.00 -0.62 -7.48
C VAL A 206 -12.38 -2.07 -7.23
N ARG A 207 -12.59 -2.82 -8.32
CA ARG A 207 -12.83 -4.26 -8.28
C ARG A 207 -11.51 -4.99 -8.36
N LEU A 208 -11.14 -5.69 -7.29
CA LEU A 208 -9.97 -6.57 -7.26
C LEU A 208 -10.42 -8.02 -7.33
N LYS A 209 -9.99 -8.73 -8.36
CA LYS A 209 -10.20 -10.18 -8.53
C LYS A 209 -8.89 -10.89 -8.26
N ILE A 210 -8.96 -12.03 -7.57
CA ILE A 210 -7.82 -12.92 -7.42
C ILE A 210 -8.22 -14.36 -7.65
N ARG A 211 -7.37 -15.07 -8.41
CA ARG A 211 -7.55 -16.47 -8.77
C ARG A 211 -6.32 -17.30 -8.44
N ASP A 212 -6.53 -18.45 -7.81
CA ASP A 212 -5.55 -19.52 -7.64
C ASP A 212 -5.84 -20.59 -8.70
N GLU A 213 -5.13 -20.53 -9.82
CA GLU A 213 -5.20 -21.46 -10.94
C GLU A 213 -3.95 -22.36 -11.00
N ARG A 214 -3.20 -22.48 -9.90
CA ARG A 214 -1.99 -23.33 -9.84
C ARG A 214 -2.29 -24.80 -10.04
N SER A 215 -3.46 -25.27 -9.60
CA SER A 215 -3.91 -26.64 -9.83
C SER A 215 -4.60 -26.76 -11.19
N GLU A 216 -4.24 -27.82 -11.93
CA GLU A 216 -4.95 -28.23 -13.14
C GLU A 216 -6.35 -28.77 -12.83
N ASN A 217 -6.58 -29.20 -11.59
CA ASN A 217 -7.90 -29.60 -11.12
C ASN A 217 -8.75 -28.36 -10.81
N VAL A 218 -9.78 -28.11 -11.64
CA VAL A 218 -10.69 -26.96 -11.50
C VAL A 218 -11.37 -26.92 -10.13
N GLU A 219 -11.63 -28.06 -9.50
CA GLU A 219 -12.27 -28.12 -8.16
C GLU A 219 -11.36 -27.60 -7.05
N GLU A 220 -10.05 -27.56 -7.27
CA GLU A 220 -9.05 -27.04 -6.31
C GLU A 220 -8.74 -25.56 -6.53
N GLN A 221 -9.21 -24.99 -7.65
CA GLN A 221 -9.03 -23.58 -7.95
C GLN A 221 -9.87 -22.70 -7.02
N LYS A 222 -9.31 -21.55 -6.65
CA LYS A 222 -9.94 -20.61 -5.71
C LYS A 222 -10.10 -19.27 -6.38
N GLU A 223 -11.26 -18.63 -6.22
CA GLU A 223 -11.47 -17.26 -6.66
C GLU A 223 -12.01 -16.41 -5.51
N HIS A 224 -11.49 -15.19 -5.38
CA HIS A 224 -12.07 -14.17 -4.51
C HIS A 224 -12.20 -12.86 -5.31
N SER A 225 -13.21 -12.08 -4.95
CA SER A 225 -13.42 -10.73 -5.47
C SER A 225 -13.65 -9.76 -4.31
N PHE A 226 -12.99 -8.62 -4.37
CA PHE A 226 -13.12 -7.53 -3.41
C PHE A 226 -13.62 -6.27 -4.13
N TYR A 227 -14.64 -5.64 -3.56
CA TYR A 227 -15.19 -4.36 -4.02
C TYR A 227 -15.83 -3.67 -2.82
N PHE A 228 -15.29 -2.51 -2.45
CA PHE A 228 -15.73 -1.79 -1.25
C PHE A 228 -15.97 -0.32 -1.59
N GLU A 229 -17.20 0.15 -1.35
CA GLU A 229 -17.56 1.57 -1.49
C GLU A 229 -17.36 2.32 -0.18
N GLY A 230 -17.47 1.63 0.97
CA GLY A 230 -17.30 2.21 2.30
C GLY A 230 -15.84 2.45 2.72
N GLY A 231 -14.87 2.14 1.86
CA GLY A 231 -13.44 2.39 2.09
C GLY A 231 -12.93 1.88 3.43
N ILE A 232 -12.09 2.67 4.11
CA ILE A 232 -11.49 2.28 5.38
C ILE A 232 -12.49 2.20 6.54
N ARG A 233 -13.69 2.79 6.40
CA ARG A 233 -14.78 2.60 7.38
C ARG A 233 -15.23 1.14 7.38
N SER A 234 -15.35 0.53 6.21
CA SER A 234 -15.62 -0.91 6.08
C SER A 234 -14.44 -1.74 6.59
N TYR A 235 -13.20 -1.23 6.46
CA TYR A 235 -12.03 -1.92 6.99
C TYR A 235 -12.05 -1.98 8.51
N VAL A 236 -12.35 -0.87 9.21
CA VAL A 236 -12.51 -0.86 10.67
C VAL A 236 -13.59 -1.85 11.12
N ALA A 237 -14.73 -1.89 10.43
CA ALA A 237 -15.78 -2.86 10.73
C ALA A 237 -15.31 -4.31 10.55
N TYR A 238 -14.52 -4.58 9.50
CA TYR A 238 -13.91 -5.88 9.28
C TYR A 238 -12.88 -6.24 10.37
N LEU A 239 -12.04 -5.30 10.80
CA LEU A 239 -11.06 -5.52 11.86
C LEU A 239 -11.75 -5.88 13.18
N ASN A 240 -12.85 -5.19 13.50
CA ASN A 240 -13.64 -5.42 14.71
C ASN A 240 -14.60 -6.63 14.65
N ARG A 241 -14.59 -7.44 13.59
CA ARG A 241 -15.59 -8.52 13.39
C ARG A 241 -15.64 -9.57 14.50
N ASN A 242 -14.54 -9.71 15.25
CA ASN A 242 -14.42 -10.65 16.37
C ASN A 242 -14.43 -9.96 17.74
N ASP A 243 -14.49 -8.63 17.75
CA ASP A 243 -14.51 -7.81 18.96
C ASP A 243 -15.93 -7.28 19.20
N LYS A 244 -16.20 -6.80 20.42
CA LYS A 244 -17.47 -6.16 20.74
C LYS A 244 -17.30 -4.63 20.69
N PRO A 245 -17.87 -3.94 19.68
CA PRO A 245 -17.79 -2.49 19.61
C PRO A 245 -18.57 -1.82 20.74
N LEU A 246 -18.04 -0.74 21.29
CA LEU A 246 -18.70 0.04 22.35
C LEU A 246 -19.77 1.00 21.82
N HIS A 247 -19.70 1.34 20.54
CA HIS A 247 -20.66 2.23 19.88
C HIS A 247 -20.94 1.76 18.45
N THR A 248 -22.16 2.00 17.98
CA THR A 248 -22.65 1.47 16.69
C THR A 248 -22.08 2.21 15.49
N ARG A 249 -21.83 3.51 15.61
CA ARG A 249 -21.32 4.36 14.53
C ARG A 249 -19.81 4.55 14.66
N PRO A 250 -18.97 3.99 13.77
CA PRO A 250 -17.58 4.38 13.67
C PRO A 250 -17.47 5.87 13.36
N PHE A 251 -16.50 6.56 13.96
CA PHE A 251 -16.12 7.88 13.51
C PHE A 251 -15.43 7.74 12.15
N TYR A 252 -15.78 8.63 11.21
CA TYR A 252 -15.25 8.63 9.86
C TYR A 252 -15.09 10.05 9.34
N VAL A 253 -13.96 10.33 8.70
CA VAL A 253 -13.70 11.59 7.99
C VAL A 253 -12.94 11.28 6.70
N GLU A 254 -13.30 12.01 5.64
CA GLU A 254 -12.56 12.10 4.39
C GLU A 254 -12.54 13.56 3.97
N GLU A 255 -11.36 14.18 3.91
CA GLU A 255 -11.22 15.60 3.58
C GLU A 255 -9.89 15.86 2.86
N GLU A 256 -9.92 16.63 1.77
CA GLU A 256 -8.70 17.10 1.08
C GLU A 256 -8.36 18.52 1.56
N VAL A 257 -7.15 18.69 2.10
CA VAL A 257 -6.61 19.97 2.57
C VAL A 257 -5.21 20.12 2.02
N ASP A 258 -4.91 21.23 1.35
CA ASP A 258 -3.58 21.52 0.78
C ASP A 258 -3.01 20.36 -0.08
N ASN A 259 -3.86 19.76 -0.93
CA ASN A 259 -3.56 18.58 -1.76
C ASN A 259 -3.20 17.29 -0.97
N VAL A 260 -3.51 17.25 0.33
CA VAL A 260 -3.43 16.06 1.16
C VAL A 260 -4.85 15.56 1.41
N LEU A 261 -5.22 14.42 0.82
CA LEU A 261 -6.47 13.75 1.16
C LEU A 261 -6.25 12.92 2.43
N VAL A 262 -6.98 13.29 3.49
CA VAL A 262 -6.98 12.61 4.78
C VAL A 262 -8.26 11.78 4.90
N GLU A 263 -8.11 10.46 5.00
CA GLU A 263 -9.21 9.55 5.30
C GLU A 263 -8.91 8.84 6.63
N ILE A 264 -9.81 8.96 7.61
CA ILE A 264 -9.64 8.35 8.95
C ILE A 264 -10.93 7.67 9.36
N ALA A 265 -10.82 6.43 9.84
CA ALA A 265 -11.90 5.70 10.49
C ALA A 265 -11.44 5.18 11.85
N LEU A 266 -12.29 5.29 12.88
CA LEU A 266 -12.02 4.66 14.18
C LEU A 266 -13.29 4.17 14.86
N GLN A 267 -13.14 3.16 15.70
CA GLN A 267 -14.18 2.65 16.58
C GLN A 267 -13.56 2.04 17.84
N TYR A 268 -14.14 2.33 19.01
CA TYR A 268 -13.73 1.71 20.26
C TYR A 268 -14.41 0.36 20.48
N THR A 269 -13.67 -0.57 21.07
CA THR A 269 -14.12 -1.91 21.46
C THR A 269 -13.92 -2.15 22.95
N GLU A 270 -14.40 -3.28 23.45
CA GLU A 270 -14.15 -3.72 24.84
C GLU A 270 -12.69 -4.14 25.10
N ASP A 271 -11.87 -4.33 24.06
CA ASP A 271 -10.46 -4.70 24.21
C ASP A 271 -9.69 -3.60 24.99
N ILE A 272 -8.58 -4.01 25.60
CA ILE A 272 -7.61 -3.13 26.24
C ILE A 272 -6.55 -2.72 25.21
N LYS A 273 -6.21 -3.58 24.26
CA LYS A 273 -5.15 -3.29 23.29
C LYS A 273 -5.64 -2.36 22.18
N PRO A 274 -4.89 -1.29 21.85
CA PRO A 274 -5.14 -0.53 20.64
C PRO A 274 -4.72 -1.33 19.40
N LEU A 275 -5.49 -1.20 18.33
CA LEU A 275 -5.11 -1.59 16.97
C LEU A 275 -5.05 -0.33 16.10
N GLU A 276 -3.83 0.14 15.83
CA GLU A 276 -3.59 1.34 15.01
C GLU A 276 -2.90 0.94 13.70
N ILE A 277 -3.59 1.10 12.57
CA ILE A 277 -3.07 0.79 11.24
C ILE A 277 -3.02 2.08 10.43
N THR A 278 -1.88 2.36 9.79
CA THR A 278 -1.67 3.63 9.10
C THR A 278 -1.09 3.45 7.70
N PHE A 279 -1.54 4.28 6.77
CA PHE A 279 -1.16 4.22 5.37
C PHE A 279 -0.81 5.60 4.83
N ALA A 280 0.17 5.65 3.93
CA ALA A 280 0.45 6.79 3.07
C ALA A 280 0.52 6.30 1.61
N ASN A 281 -0.34 6.83 0.74
CA ASN A 281 -0.47 6.39 -0.66
C ASN A 281 -0.62 4.87 -0.78
N ASN A 282 -1.53 4.31 0.03
CA ASN A 282 -1.80 2.87 0.15
C ASN A 282 -0.66 1.99 0.70
N ILE A 283 0.49 2.58 1.05
CA ILE A 283 1.60 1.86 1.66
C ILE A 283 1.41 1.82 3.17
N HIS A 284 1.50 0.62 3.74
CA HIS A 284 1.40 0.42 5.18
C HIS A 284 2.64 0.94 5.91
N THR A 285 2.48 2.03 6.67
CA THR A 285 3.54 2.60 7.51
C THR A 285 3.51 1.92 8.89
N THR A 286 4.23 0.81 9.02
CA THR A 286 4.25 -0.06 10.21
C THR A 286 4.71 0.64 11.49
N GLU A 287 5.53 1.69 11.38
CA GLU A 287 6.02 2.52 12.49
C GLU A 287 5.26 3.84 12.61
N GLY A 288 4.21 4.05 11.82
CA GLY A 288 3.42 5.28 11.80
C GLY A 288 4.16 6.42 11.13
N GLY A 289 4.25 7.57 11.79
CA GLY A 289 4.84 8.78 11.22
C GLY A 289 4.05 10.05 11.55
N THR A 290 4.26 11.08 10.74
CA THR A 290 3.69 12.42 10.96
C THR A 290 2.16 12.43 11.02
N HIS A 291 1.48 11.66 10.16
CA HIS A 291 0.03 11.42 10.18
C HIS A 291 -0.45 10.82 11.51
N LEU A 292 0.18 9.74 11.99
CA LEU A 292 -0.19 9.11 13.27
C LEU A 292 0.03 10.05 14.46
N VAL A 293 1.16 10.77 14.49
CA VAL A 293 1.47 11.74 15.54
C VAL A 293 0.44 12.88 15.55
N GLY A 294 0.06 13.38 14.36
CA GLY A 294 -0.97 14.40 14.20
C GLY A 294 -2.31 13.95 14.77
N PHE A 295 -2.74 12.73 14.42
CA PHE A 295 -3.95 12.10 14.92
C PHE A 295 -3.94 11.93 16.43
N ARG A 296 -2.91 11.28 17.01
CA ARG A 296 -2.84 11.01 18.46
C ARG A 296 -2.89 12.29 19.29
N THR A 297 -2.22 13.34 18.81
CA THR A 297 -2.23 14.66 19.44
C THR A 297 -3.64 15.26 19.44
N ALA A 298 -4.35 15.18 18.31
CA ALA A 298 -5.72 15.69 18.19
C ALA A 298 -6.72 14.88 19.02
N LEU A 299 -6.63 13.55 18.98
CA LEU A 299 -7.48 12.63 19.75
C LEU A 299 -7.43 12.96 21.24
N THR A 300 -6.22 13.00 21.81
CA THR A 300 -5.99 13.28 23.23
C THR A 300 -6.57 14.64 23.63
N ARG A 301 -6.30 15.68 22.84
CA ARG A 301 -6.80 17.05 23.10
C ARG A 301 -8.33 17.11 23.06
N THR A 302 -8.94 16.55 22.00
CA THR A 302 -10.38 16.65 21.77
C THR A 302 -11.18 15.84 22.79
N ILE A 303 -10.73 14.63 23.14
CA ILE A 303 -11.39 13.83 24.18
C ILE A 303 -11.32 14.51 25.54
N ASN A 304 -10.16 15.05 25.93
CA ASN A 304 -10.03 15.81 27.19
C ASN A 304 -10.96 17.03 27.21
N ALA A 305 -11.01 17.81 26.12
CA ALA A 305 -11.87 18.99 26.02
C ALA A 305 -13.36 18.61 26.14
N TYR A 306 -13.80 17.56 25.43
CA TYR A 306 -15.18 17.08 25.50
C TYR A 306 -15.54 16.55 26.90
N ALA A 307 -14.64 15.81 27.53
CA ALA A 307 -14.82 15.23 28.85
C ALA A 307 -14.87 16.31 29.97
N GLN A 308 -14.15 17.42 29.81
CA GLN A 308 -14.27 18.61 30.65
C GLN A 308 -15.62 19.32 30.44
N LYS A 309 -15.99 19.61 29.18
CA LYS A 309 -17.25 20.29 28.81
C LYS A 309 -18.49 19.52 29.28
N SER A 310 -18.46 18.19 29.20
CA SER A 310 -19.55 17.31 29.63
C SER A 310 -19.63 17.08 31.14
N GLY A 311 -18.67 17.59 31.92
CA GLY A 311 -18.65 17.47 33.38
C GLY A 311 -18.36 16.06 33.90
N ILE A 312 -17.94 15.13 33.03
CA ILE A 312 -17.64 13.73 33.39
C ILE A 312 -16.30 13.64 34.16
N ILE A 313 -15.38 14.58 33.91
CA ILE A 313 -14.03 14.62 34.52
C ILE A 313 -13.99 15.16 35.96
N LYS A 314 -15.13 15.42 36.63
CA LYS A 314 -15.13 15.94 38.02
C LYS A 314 -14.26 15.11 39.00
N ASP A 315 -14.09 13.81 38.72
CA ASP A 315 -13.28 12.89 39.53
C ASP A 315 -11.78 12.81 39.14
N LEU A 316 -11.38 13.27 37.95
CA LEU A 316 -9.98 13.32 37.51
C LEU A 316 -9.39 14.72 37.77
N LYS A 317 -8.98 14.97 39.01
CA LYS A 317 -8.24 16.19 39.39
C LYS A 317 -6.96 16.36 38.53
N LYS A 318 -6.68 17.61 38.11
CA LYS A 318 -5.47 18.22 37.51
C LYS A 318 -4.71 17.55 36.35
N GLU A 319 -4.66 16.21 36.24
CA GLU A 319 -3.79 15.52 35.26
C GLU A 319 -4.48 15.18 33.93
N GLY A 320 -5.81 15.11 33.90
CA GLY A 320 -6.56 14.74 32.69
C GLY A 320 -6.34 13.29 32.24
N LEU A 321 -6.81 12.97 31.03
CA LEU A 321 -6.58 11.70 30.35
C LEU A 321 -5.28 11.77 29.55
N THR A 322 -4.43 10.75 29.68
CA THR A 322 -3.18 10.64 28.91
C THR A 322 -3.44 10.08 27.50
N GLY A 323 -2.42 10.14 26.65
CA GLY A 323 -2.47 9.55 25.30
C GLY A 323 -2.66 8.04 25.29
N ASP A 324 -2.25 7.33 26.34
CA ASP A 324 -2.46 5.89 26.48
C ASP A 324 -3.89 5.59 26.92
N ASP A 325 -4.41 6.36 27.88
CA ASP A 325 -5.79 6.22 28.37
C ASP A 325 -6.81 6.38 27.23
N VAL A 326 -6.59 7.33 26.32
CA VAL A 326 -7.52 7.58 25.20
C VAL A 326 -7.37 6.58 24.05
N ARG A 327 -6.29 5.80 23.98
CA ARG A 327 -6.09 4.81 22.92
C ARG A 327 -6.54 3.41 23.33
N GLU A 328 -6.80 3.17 24.61
CA GLU A 328 -7.23 1.85 25.08
C GLU A 328 -8.48 1.36 24.33
N GLY A 329 -8.38 0.19 23.69
CA GLY A 329 -9.46 -0.42 22.91
C GLY A 329 -9.84 0.30 21.62
N ILE A 330 -9.00 1.20 21.09
CA ILE A 330 -9.25 1.84 19.79
C ILE A 330 -8.87 0.90 18.64
N THR A 331 -9.76 0.72 17.68
CA THR A 331 -9.40 0.26 16.33
C THR A 331 -9.41 1.44 15.39
N LEU A 332 -8.25 1.76 14.84
CA LEU A 332 -7.98 2.96 14.05
C LEU A 332 -7.35 2.58 12.70
N VAL A 333 -7.89 3.17 11.64
CA VAL A 333 -7.25 3.21 10.32
C VAL A 333 -7.08 4.66 9.89
N ILE A 334 -5.84 5.03 9.55
CA ILE A 334 -5.49 6.31 8.93
C ILE A 334 -4.98 6.04 7.52
N SER A 335 -5.53 6.69 6.51
CA SER A 335 -5.00 6.70 5.15
C SER A 335 -4.80 8.14 4.71
N VAL A 336 -3.56 8.51 4.38
CA VAL A 336 -3.27 9.81 3.75
C VAL A 336 -2.83 9.60 2.31
N LYS A 337 -3.28 10.46 1.41
CA LYS A 337 -2.86 10.51 0.01
C LYS A 337 -2.21 11.85 -0.27
N ILE A 338 -0.93 11.81 -0.64
CA ILE A 338 -0.04 12.97 -0.81
C ILE A 338 0.78 12.85 -2.09
N GLN A 339 1.08 13.98 -2.72
CA GLN A 339 1.78 14.01 -4.00
C GLN A 339 3.27 13.61 -3.85
N GLU A 340 3.95 14.15 -2.85
CA GLU A 340 5.38 13.90 -2.60
C GLU A 340 5.61 13.30 -1.20
N PRO A 341 5.28 12.01 -1.01
CA PRO A 341 5.56 11.31 0.23
C PRO A 341 7.07 11.17 0.48
N GLN A 342 7.48 11.48 1.71
CA GLN A 342 8.83 11.33 2.23
C GLN A 342 8.81 10.21 3.26
N PHE A 343 9.38 9.07 2.91
CA PHE A 343 9.48 7.94 3.82
C PHE A 343 10.86 7.86 4.48
N GLU A 344 10.90 7.42 5.74
CA GLU A 344 12.15 7.07 6.42
C GLU A 344 12.63 5.71 5.89
N GLY A 345 13.60 5.73 4.97
CA GLY A 345 14.23 4.53 4.41
C GLY A 345 13.39 3.80 3.36
N GLN A 346 13.99 2.75 2.77
CA GLN A 346 13.40 1.98 1.67
C GLN A 346 12.19 1.14 2.08
N THR A 347 12.14 0.68 3.33
CA THR A 347 11.02 -0.14 3.85
C THR A 347 9.72 0.64 3.95
N LYS A 348 9.76 1.97 3.81
CA LYS A 348 8.62 2.88 3.90
C LYS A 348 7.82 2.73 5.20
N ALA A 349 8.49 2.30 6.27
CA ALA A 349 7.87 1.99 7.55
C ALA A 349 7.30 3.23 8.23
N LYS A 350 7.84 4.43 7.95
CA LYS A 350 7.47 5.66 8.62
C LYS A 350 7.36 6.85 7.68
N LEU A 351 6.29 7.64 7.82
CA LEU A 351 6.07 8.87 7.06
C LEU A 351 6.73 10.08 7.74
N GLY A 352 7.48 10.87 6.96
CA GLY A 352 8.30 11.99 7.41
C GLY A 352 7.76 13.39 7.07
N ASN A 353 6.75 13.53 6.21
CA ASN A 353 6.19 14.83 5.77
C ASN A 353 5.67 15.69 6.94
N PRO A 354 6.35 16.79 7.35
CA PRO A 354 5.98 17.56 8.54
C PRO A 354 4.59 18.22 8.44
N GLU A 355 4.21 18.68 7.25
CA GLU A 355 2.92 19.32 6.94
C GLU A 355 1.73 18.40 7.21
N VAL A 356 1.89 17.10 6.92
CA VAL A 356 0.83 16.09 7.13
C VAL A 356 0.45 15.99 8.61
N ARG A 357 1.41 16.17 9.53
CA ARG A 357 1.12 16.19 10.98
C ARG A 357 0.11 17.29 11.32
N SER A 358 0.35 18.50 10.83
CA SER A 358 -0.49 19.67 11.12
C SER A 358 -1.87 19.54 10.48
N ILE A 359 -1.92 19.07 9.22
CA ILE A 359 -3.16 18.85 8.48
C ILE A 359 -4.04 17.81 9.19
N VAL A 360 -3.49 16.62 9.49
CA VAL A 360 -4.23 15.56 10.19
C VAL A 360 -4.69 16.04 11.57
N ASN A 361 -3.84 16.76 12.31
CA ASN A 361 -4.22 17.29 13.62
C ASN A 361 -5.44 18.23 13.55
N SER A 362 -5.47 19.11 12.55
CA SER A 362 -6.54 20.07 12.32
C SER A 362 -7.85 19.38 11.93
N VAL A 363 -7.80 18.50 10.92
CA VAL A 363 -8.95 17.74 10.42
C VAL A 363 -9.58 16.90 11.53
N VAL A 364 -8.78 16.09 12.24
CA VAL A 364 -9.25 15.23 13.33
C VAL A 364 -9.83 16.07 14.47
N GLY A 365 -9.14 17.15 14.86
CA GLY A 365 -9.58 18.00 15.96
C GLY A 365 -10.97 18.58 15.74
N ARG A 366 -11.21 19.14 14.55
CA ARG A 366 -12.50 19.70 14.14
C ARG A 366 -13.56 18.62 13.98
N LYS A 367 -13.31 17.61 13.15
CA LYS A 367 -14.32 16.58 12.84
C LYS A 367 -14.70 15.71 14.03
N LEU A 368 -13.75 15.42 14.93
CA LEU A 368 -14.06 14.66 16.14
C LEU A 368 -14.90 15.49 17.14
N THR A 369 -14.69 16.80 17.16
CA THR A 369 -15.54 17.73 17.96
C THR A 369 -16.96 17.74 17.40
N GLU A 370 -17.12 17.92 16.09
CA GLU A 370 -18.41 17.84 15.39
C GLU A 370 -19.12 16.50 15.71
N PHE A 371 -18.39 15.39 15.59
CA PHE A 371 -18.93 14.06 15.90
C PHE A 371 -19.45 13.93 17.32
N PHE A 372 -18.73 14.43 18.34
CA PHE A 372 -19.21 14.36 19.72
C PHE A 372 -20.41 15.27 20.00
N GLU A 373 -20.57 16.36 19.26
CA GLU A 373 -21.73 17.25 19.36
C GLU A 373 -22.98 16.64 18.69
N GLU A 374 -22.80 15.98 17.53
CA GLU A 374 -23.87 15.28 16.82
C GLU A 374 -24.26 13.94 17.46
N HIS A 375 -23.31 13.29 18.14
CA HIS A 375 -23.44 11.95 18.71
C HIS A 375 -23.02 11.92 20.20
N PRO A 376 -23.79 12.58 21.09
CA PRO A 376 -23.40 12.76 22.49
C PRO A 376 -23.38 11.45 23.29
N ASN A 377 -24.19 10.45 22.91
CA ASN A 377 -24.21 9.14 23.58
C ASN A 377 -22.91 8.39 23.30
N GLU A 378 -22.48 8.34 22.05
CA GLU A 378 -21.21 7.77 21.61
C GLU A 378 -20.04 8.49 22.28
N GLY A 379 -20.06 9.82 22.32
CA GLY A 379 -19.04 10.61 23.02
C GLY A 379 -18.95 10.28 24.51
N LYS A 380 -20.09 10.13 25.22
CA LYS A 380 -20.11 9.71 26.63
C LYS A 380 -19.54 8.32 26.83
N THR A 381 -19.90 7.36 25.97
CA THR A 381 -19.38 5.99 26.02
C THR A 381 -17.86 5.95 25.83
N ILE A 382 -17.34 6.67 24.83
CA ILE A 382 -15.91 6.76 24.54
C ILE A 382 -15.16 7.35 25.74
N VAL A 383 -15.61 8.50 26.27
CA VAL A 383 -15.01 9.09 27.47
C VAL A 383 -15.07 8.13 28.66
N GLY A 384 -16.19 7.44 28.86
CA GLY A 384 -16.36 6.43 29.90
C GLY A 384 -15.29 5.33 29.86
N LYS A 385 -15.00 4.78 28.67
CA LYS A 385 -13.93 3.80 28.47
C LYS A 385 -12.56 4.39 28.82
N CYS A 386 -12.25 5.59 28.34
CA CYS A 386 -10.98 6.27 28.64
C CYS A 386 -10.81 6.52 30.16
N LEU A 387 -11.90 6.81 30.88
CA LEU A 387 -11.88 6.99 32.34
C LEU A 387 -11.59 5.69 33.08
N ILE A 388 -12.13 4.58 32.61
CA ILE A 388 -11.87 3.25 33.18
C ILE A 388 -10.38 2.91 33.00
N ALA A 389 -9.83 3.12 31.81
CA ALA A 389 -8.41 2.95 31.50
C ALA A 389 -7.53 3.80 32.45
N ALA A 390 -7.84 5.09 32.59
CA ALA A 390 -7.12 6.00 33.47
C ALA A 390 -7.18 5.59 34.96
N LYS A 391 -8.33 5.08 35.42
CA LYS A 391 -8.48 4.57 36.80
C LYS A 391 -7.65 3.30 37.01
N ALA A 392 -7.66 2.38 36.05
CA ALA A 392 -6.87 1.16 36.11
C ALA A 392 -5.36 1.46 36.17
N ARG A 393 -4.88 2.37 35.31
CA ARG A 393 -3.48 2.84 35.31
C ARG A 393 -3.05 3.49 36.63
N LYS A 394 -3.95 4.21 37.32
CA LYS A 394 -3.65 4.84 38.62
C LYS A 394 -3.67 3.85 39.79
N ALA A 395 -4.35 2.71 39.62
CA ALA A 395 -4.47 1.68 40.63
C ALA A 395 -3.32 0.65 40.57
N ALA A 396 -2.78 0.42 39.37
CA ALA A 396 -1.52 -0.31 39.16
C ALA A 396 -0.32 0.57 39.55
#